data_AF-A0A930U146-F1
#
_entry.id   AF-A0A930U146-F1
#
_cell.length_a   1.000
_cell.length_b   1.000
_cell.length_c   1.000
_cell.angle_alpha   90.00
_cell.angle_beta   90.00
_cell.angle_gamma   90.00
#
_symmetry.space_group_name_H-M   'P 1'
#
loop_
_entity.id
_entity.type
_entity.pdbx_description
1 polymer ?
#
loop_
_entity_poly.entity_id
_entity_poly.type
_entity_poly.pdbx_seq_one_letter_code
_entity_poly.pdbx_strand_id
1 'polypeptide(L)'
;MLYFLVMWVLLLLLCVPIGLGLAHRAGVHLSLVPDDAHSANRLMCPFQPEAVLITWLGVLGIAIALFSMSLWVPLSPLVGLAVGGGLAAIALRQASVRHDLQTLRQAIRWRQGLGIGALALLAAAATVQPVTWIDTGLYHYGTIRWLADYGTVVGVALIHDRFGFASSWFALAAPFNPVILDGRGTAIANGFLLWLLLLQGWAALTRIVSSKATIPDWFGASSLGLLIALFFGSSLMMEIVVSPSPDIPIILLAILLSSFLLISDEQNPMTADGLAFVILGLGAVAVTVKLSGLPLLAIGGLFFVGRYYKKPRSLLVGLGLVTIMLLPMTIFGWLTSGCPLYPSSVMCLDLPWSLPQDAGEEARAQIHGWQLWFGSPPEGTPWLPWVFREWISLGITNKLIIGLGLLSTVATVLLLHRWWRSPYRAVIRGPIWVSALGLLGSAFTLILSPLIRFGLGYLILIPAMAIAWLGHAWIEPRWQRLPRPGLQLGKQWPWISVGLVAAIAAITTVHGYPHLLLPPPLPSARVTTAQMQDISYVHPIEVGVDLCWDAPNPCALGPLEWEVRLRQPNRGLAGGFERVLPNE
;
A
#
# COMPACT_ATOMS: atom_id res chain seq x y z
N MET A 1 -18.27 7.24 10.21
CA MET A 1 -17.09 6.92 11.06
C MET A 1 -17.23 5.56 11.74
N LEU A 2 -18.35 5.28 12.43
CA LEU A 2 -18.57 4.03 13.16
C LEU A 2 -18.38 2.77 12.28
N TYR A 3 -18.89 2.78 11.05
CA TYR A 3 -18.71 1.67 10.11
C TYR A 3 -17.24 1.34 9.85
N PHE A 4 -16.39 2.35 9.61
CA PHE A 4 -14.95 2.17 9.40
C PHE A 4 -14.29 1.57 10.64
N LEU A 5 -14.60 2.09 11.84
CA LEU A 5 -14.03 1.58 13.08
C LEU A 5 -14.38 0.10 13.31
N VAL A 6 -15.63 -0.31 13.03
CA VAL A 6 -16.05 -1.71 13.15
C VAL A 6 -15.29 -2.59 12.15
N MET A 7 -15.18 -2.16 10.90
CA MET A 7 -14.43 -2.88 9.87
C MET A 7 -12.94 -2.96 10.19
N TRP A 8 -12.35 -1.92 10.77
CA TRP A 8 -10.95 -1.89 11.17
C TRP A 8 -10.67 -2.79 12.38
N VAL A 9 -11.58 -2.88 13.35
CA VAL A 9 -11.46 -3.86 14.44
C VAL A 9 -11.51 -5.28 13.88
N LEU A 10 -12.44 -5.57 12.97
CA LEU A 10 -12.52 -6.86 12.29
C LEU A 10 -11.22 -7.18 11.53
N LEU A 11 -10.72 -6.23 10.73
CA LEU A 11 -9.45 -6.35 10.02
C LEU A 11 -8.29 -6.61 10.99
N LEU A 12 -8.21 -5.89 12.10
CA LEU A 12 -7.15 -6.10 13.09
C LEU A 12 -7.20 -7.51 13.69
N LEU A 13 -8.40 -8.00 14.02
CA LEU A 13 -8.61 -9.36 14.55
C LEU A 13 -8.22 -10.46 13.56
N LEU A 14 -8.29 -10.20 12.26
CA LEU A 14 -7.86 -11.13 11.21
C LEU A 14 -6.37 -10.98 10.88
N CYS A 15 -5.90 -9.75 10.69
CA CYS A 15 -4.54 -9.46 10.22
C CYS A 15 -3.46 -9.82 11.25
N VAL A 16 -3.68 -9.57 12.54
CA VAL A 16 -2.68 -9.89 13.57
C VAL A 16 -2.35 -11.39 13.62
N PRO A 17 -3.33 -12.32 13.78
CA PRO A 17 -3.02 -13.75 13.79
C PRO A 17 -2.42 -14.23 12.47
N ILE A 18 -2.93 -13.77 11.33
CA ILE A 18 -2.40 -14.17 10.01
C ILE A 18 -0.94 -13.73 9.86
N GLY A 19 -0.65 -12.47 10.19
CA GLY A 19 0.69 -11.91 10.15
C GLY A 19 1.68 -12.70 11.01
N LEU A 20 1.29 -13.00 12.27
CA LEU A 20 2.10 -13.83 13.17
C LEU A 20 2.30 -15.23 12.60
N GLY A 21 1.26 -15.83 12.05
CA GLY A 21 1.33 -17.16 11.43
C GLY A 21 2.28 -17.21 10.23
N LEU A 22 2.33 -16.16 9.43
CA LEU A 22 3.26 -16.02 8.31
C LEU A 22 4.70 -15.81 8.80
N ALA A 23 4.91 -14.91 9.77
CA ALA A 23 6.22 -14.64 10.37
C ALA A 23 6.82 -15.90 11.02
N HIS A 24 6.04 -16.61 11.84
CA HIS A 24 6.49 -17.85 12.49
C HIS A 24 6.79 -18.98 11.52
N ARG A 25 6.01 -19.12 10.43
CA ARG A 25 6.33 -20.10 9.38
C ARG A 25 7.63 -19.79 8.65
N ALA A 26 7.99 -18.51 8.55
CA ALA A 26 9.29 -18.09 8.05
C ALA A 26 10.41 -18.25 9.10
N GLY A 27 10.11 -18.64 10.34
CA GLY A 27 11.08 -18.71 11.43
C GLY A 27 11.41 -17.35 12.07
N VAL A 28 10.57 -16.35 11.85
CA VAL A 28 10.73 -15.00 12.39
C VAL A 28 9.98 -14.89 13.72
N HIS A 29 10.74 -14.83 14.81
CA HIS A 29 10.23 -14.60 16.17
C HIS A 29 10.76 -13.25 16.68
N LEU A 30 9.94 -12.22 16.57
CA LEU A 30 10.27 -10.86 17.04
C LEU A 30 9.58 -10.59 18.38
N SER A 31 10.21 -9.79 19.24
CA SER A 31 9.57 -9.36 20.47
C SER A 31 8.47 -8.34 20.15
N LEU A 32 7.24 -8.63 20.52
CA LEU A 32 6.07 -7.81 20.19
C LEU A 32 5.69 -6.84 21.30
N VAL A 33 6.15 -7.11 22.52
CA VAL A 33 5.81 -6.36 23.74
C VAL A 33 7.13 -6.01 24.44
N PRO A 34 7.30 -4.79 24.95
CA PRO A 34 8.49 -4.42 25.73
C PRO A 34 8.65 -5.30 26.99
N ASP A 35 9.87 -5.66 27.35
CA ASP A 35 10.14 -6.47 28.57
C ASP A 35 9.63 -5.78 29.85
N ASP A 36 9.58 -4.45 29.86
CA ASP A 36 9.06 -3.61 30.95
C ASP A 36 7.60 -3.18 30.76
N ALA A 37 6.83 -3.81 29.87
CA ALA A 37 5.43 -3.44 29.61
C ALA A 37 4.54 -3.42 30.85
N HIS A 38 4.85 -4.23 31.87
CA HIS A 38 4.10 -4.30 33.12
C HIS A 38 4.38 -3.14 34.09
N SER A 39 5.55 -2.50 33.98
CA SER A 39 5.95 -1.32 34.76
C SER A 39 5.85 -0.02 33.94
N ALA A 40 5.55 -0.13 32.64
CA ALA A 40 5.47 0.98 31.72
C ALA A 40 4.41 2.01 32.15
N ASN A 41 4.77 3.27 31.93
CA ASN A 41 3.95 4.41 32.27
C ASN A 41 2.64 4.42 31.46
N ARG A 42 1.59 5.05 32.01
CA ARG A 42 0.19 4.97 31.53
C ARG A 42 -0.06 5.46 30.09
N LEU A 43 0.93 6.06 29.43
CA LEU A 43 0.88 6.68 28.11
C LEU A 43 1.82 6.05 27.07
N MET A 44 2.63 5.08 27.49
CA MET A 44 3.53 4.36 26.60
C MET A 44 2.73 3.36 25.75
N CYS A 45 3.13 3.20 24.49
CA CYS A 45 2.58 2.16 23.63
C CYS A 45 2.85 0.77 24.25
N PRO A 46 1.84 -0.12 24.34
CA PRO A 46 1.99 -1.41 25.00
C PRO A 46 2.70 -2.46 24.13
N PHE A 47 2.91 -2.16 22.85
CA PHE A 47 3.54 -3.05 21.88
C PHE A 47 4.70 -2.36 21.18
N GLN A 48 5.61 -3.16 20.62
CA GLN A 48 6.74 -2.69 19.84
C GLN A 48 6.32 -2.45 18.37
N PRO A 49 7.05 -1.61 17.61
CA PRO A 49 6.76 -1.36 16.19
C PRO A 49 6.62 -2.63 15.34
N GLU A 50 7.36 -3.68 15.68
CA GLU A 50 7.36 -5.00 15.05
C GLU A 50 5.94 -5.61 15.02
N ALA A 51 5.11 -5.38 16.04
CA ALA A 51 3.73 -5.86 16.07
C ALA A 51 2.87 -5.26 14.94
N VAL A 52 3.10 -3.99 14.61
CA VAL A 52 2.40 -3.32 13.51
C VAL A 52 2.94 -3.79 12.16
N LEU A 53 4.27 -3.95 12.02
CA LEU A 53 4.89 -4.52 10.80
C LEU A 53 4.38 -5.94 10.51
N ILE A 54 4.18 -6.76 11.55
CA ILE A 54 3.59 -8.09 11.42
C ILE A 54 2.11 -8.02 11.03
N THR A 55 1.35 -7.07 11.59
CA THR A 55 -0.06 -6.86 11.20
C THR A 55 -0.19 -6.57 9.71
N TRP A 56 0.75 -5.81 9.14
CA TRP A 56 0.85 -5.58 7.69
C TRP A 56 1.03 -6.86 6.88
N LEU A 57 1.84 -7.82 7.34
CA LEU A 57 1.96 -9.13 6.68
C LEU A 57 0.61 -9.84 6.60
N GLY A 58 -0.24 -9.68 7.62
CA GLY A 58 -1.60 -10.17 7.62
C GLY A 58 -2.48 -9.52 6.55
N VAL A 59 -2.44 -8.19 6.44
CA VAL A 59 -3.18 -7.43 5.41
C VAL A 59 -2.83 -7.93 4.02
N LEU A 60 -1.54 -8.05 3.73
CA LEU A 60 -1.03 -8.51 2.44
C LEU A 60 -1.35 -9.98 2.17
N GLY A 61 -1.32 -10.81 3.21
CA GLY A 61 -1.75 -12.20 3.16
C GLY A 61 -3.22 -12.36 2.79
N ILE A 62 -4.11 -11.53 3.36
CA ILE A 62 -5.52 -11.49 2.98
C ILE A 62 -5.67 -10.98 1.54
N ALA A 63 -5.00 -9.89 1.19
CA ALA A 63 -5.07 -9.30 -0.15
C ALA A 63 -4.71 -10.31 -1.25
N ILE A 64 -3.59 -11.03 -1.10
CA ILE A 64 -3.17 -12.01 -2.10
C ILE A 64 -4.09 -13.23 -2.15
N ALA A 65 -4.63 -13.65 -1.01
CA ALA A 65 -5.57 -14.76 -0.95
C ALA A 65 -6.91 -14.40 -1.62
N LEU A 66 -7.43 -13.21 -1.36
CA LEU A 66 -8.63 -12.71 -2.03
C LEU A 66 -8.42 -12.55 -3.53
N PHE A 67 -7.25 -12.04 -3.94
CA PHE A 67 -6.93 -11.92 -5.35
C PHE A 67 -6.79 -13.29 -6.05
N SER A 68 -6.31 -14.30 -5.34
CA SER A 68 -6.30 -15.67 -5.84
C SER A 68 -7.73 -16.25 -5.94
N MET A 69 -8.59 -15.93 -4.96
CA MET A 69 -9.99 -16.39 -4.94
C MET A 69 -10.84 -15.70 -6.01
N SER A 70 -10.54 -14.45 -6.39
CA SER A 70 -11.29 -13.73 -7.41
C SER A 70 -11.23 -14.37 -8.78
N LEU A 71 -10.26 -15.25 -9.04
CA LEU A 71 -10.19 -16.04 -10.28
C LEU A 71 -11.35 -17.05 -10.40
N TRP A 72 -11.99 -17.40 -9.29
CA TRP A 72 -12.97 -18.49 -9.22
C TRP A 72 -14.35 -18.02 -8.77
N VAL A 73 -14.40 -17.03 -7.86
CA VAL A 73 -15.64 -16.59 -7.22
C VAL A 73 -15.69 -15.07 -7.05
N PRO A 74 -16.89 -14.46 -7.05
CA PRO A 74 -17.06 -13.06 -6.67
C PRO A 74 -16.65 -12.78 -5.22
N LEU A 75 -16.00 -11.66 -4.98
CA LEU A 75 -15.47 -11.25 -3.68
C LEU A 75 -16.51 -10.53 -2.82
N SER A 76 -17.59 -11.24 -2.50
CA SER A 76 -18.62 -10.76 -1.57
C SER A 76 -18.08 -10.59 -0.14
N PRO A 77 -18.79 -9.84 0.73
CA PRO A 77 -18.45 -9.74 2.15
C PRO A 77 -18.28 -11.11 2.85
N LEU A 78 -19.10 -12.09 2.47
CA LEU A 78 -19.04 -13.45 3.03
C LEU A 78 -17.77 -14.18 2.59
N VAL A 79 -17.37 -14.05 1.32
CA VAL A 79 -16.10 -14.62 0.83
C VAL A 79 -14.92 -13.94 1.53
N GLY A 80 -14.96 -12.62 1.71
CA GLY A 80 -13.99 -11.87 2.51
C GLY A 80 -13.81 -12.44 3.93
N LEU A 81 -14.93 -12.62 4.65
CA LEU A 81 -14.94 -13.20 5.99
C LEU A 81 -14.47 -14.66 6.00
N ALA A 82 -14.87 -15.47 5.02
CA ALA A 82 -14.49 -16.88 4.95
C ALA A 82 -12.98 -17.03 4.70
N VAL A 83 -12.41 -16.27 3.77
CA VAL A 83 -10.97 -16.28 3.46
C VAL A 83 -10.16 -15.75 4.66
N GLY A 84 -10.51 -14.57 5.17
CA GLY A 84 -9.81 -13.99 6.32
C GLY A 84 -9.91 -14.85 7.57
N GLY A 85 -11.13 -15.31 7.91
CA GLY A 85 -11.39 -16.19 9.05
C GLY A 85 -10.70 -17.55 8.90
N GLY A 86 -10.69 -18.14 7.71
CA GLY A 86 -9.99 -19.39 7.41
C GLY A 86 -8.47 -19.27 7.60
N LEU A 87 -7.86 -18.21 7.06
CA LEU A 87 -6.43 -17.93 7.25
C LEU A 87 -6.09 -17.68 8.72
N ALA A 88 -6.91 -16.90 9.44
CA ALA A 88 -6.72 -16.66 10.87
C ALA A 88 -6.84 -17.98 11.67
N ALA A 89 -7.83 -18.81 11.36
CA ALA A 89 -7.99 -20.13 11.99
C ALA A 89 -6.78 -21.04 11.74
N ILE A 90 -6.23 -21.06 10.52
CA ILE A 90 -5.00 -21.80 10.19
C ILE A 90 -3.82 -21.27 11.01
N ALA A 91 -3.66 -19.95 11.10
CA ALA A 91 -2.58 -19.34 11.89
C ALA A 91 -2.70 -19.68 13.38
N LEU A 92 -3.92 -19.65 13.93
CA LEU A 92 -4.22 -19.98 15.32
C LEU A 92 -3.97 -21.45 15.68
N ARG A 93 -3.72 -22.35 14.72
CA ARG A 93 -3.27 -23.73 15.01
C ARG A 93 -1.85 -23.74 15.59
N GLN A 94 -1.03 -22.73 15.29
CA GLN A 94 0.33 -22.61 15.81
C GLN A 94 0.30 -22.15 17.29
N ALA A 95 0.99 -22.88 18.17
CA ALA A 95 1.02 -22.56 19.60
C ALA A 95 1.71 -21.22 19.88
N SER A 96 2.76 -20.89 19.13
CA SER A 96 3.47 -19.60 19.20
C SER A 96 2.55 -18.41 18.89
N VAL A 97 1.71 -18.52 17.85
CA VAL A 97 0.73 -17.47 17.51
C VAL A 97 -0.25 -17.23 18.66
N ARG A 98 -0.79 -18.31 19.26
CA ARG A 98 -1.70 -18.17 20.40
C ARG A 98 -1.01 -17.53 21.61
N HIS A 99 0.24 -17.89 21.87
CA HIS A 99 1.03 -17.31 22.94
C HIS A 99 1.23 -15.80 22.74
N ASP A 100 1.68 -15.39 21.55
CA ASP A 100 1.92 -13.97 21.24
C ASP A 100 0.65 -13.12 21.30
N LEU A 101 -0.49 -13.67 20.85
CA LEU A 101 -1.78 -13.01 20.99
C LEU A 101 -2.20 -12.84 22.45
N GLN A 102 -1.92 -13.84 23.30
CA GLN A 102 -2.16 -13.73 24.73
C GLN A 102 -1.27 -12.66 25.36
N THR A 103 0.01 -12.62 24.99
CA THR A 103 0.99 -11.62 25.45
C THR A 103 0.56 -10.20 25.06
N LEU A 104 0.18 -9.99 23.79
CA LEU A 104 -0.36 -8.71 23.31
C LEU A 104 -1.64 -8.31 24.07
N ARG A 105 -2.57 -9.25 24.26
CA ARG A 105 -3.82 -9.00 25.00
C ARG A 105 -3.55 -8.63 26.46
N GLN A 106 -2.58 -9.25 27.12
CA GLN A 106 -2.22 -8.95 28.50
C GLN A 106 -1.50 -7.59 28.62
N ALA A 107 -0.73 -7.19 27.61
CA ALA A 107 -0.06 -5.90 27.57
C ALA A 107 -1.03 -4.72 27.36
N ILE A 108 -2.11 -4.91 26.59
CA ILE A 108 -3.09 -3.86 26.30
C ILE A 108 -4.09 -3.73 27.46
N ARG A 109 -3.89 -2.72 28.33
CA ARG A 109 -4.88 -2.34 29.35
C ARG A 109 -5.87 -1.31 28.79
N TRP A 110 -6.94 -1.03 29.53
CA TRP A 110 -8.01 -0.14 29.06
C TRP A 110 -7.51 1.25 28.60
N ARG A 111 -6.49 1.81 29.24
CA ARG A 111 -5.91 3.12 28.86
C ARG A 111 -5.18 3.08 27.54
N GLN A 112 -4.38 2.04 27.31
CA GLN A 112 -3.74 1.84 26.01
C GLN A 112 -4.77 1.51 24.94
N GLY A 113 -5.82 0.76 25.28
CA GLY A 113 -6.99 0.57 24.43
C GLY A 113 -7.64 1.88 24.00
N LEU A 114 -7.76 2.87 24.92
CA LEU A 114 -8.21 4.22 24.57
C LEU A 114 -7.24 4.93 23.62
N GLY A 115 -5.92 4.79 23.79
CA GLY A 115 -4.91 5.33 22.87
C GLY A 115 -5.01 4.73 21.45
N ILE A 116 -5.19 3.41 21.37
CA ILE A 116 -5.40 2.68 20.11
C ILE A 116 -6.69 3.18 19.42
N GLY A 117 -7.80 3.28 20.18
CA GLY A 117 -9.09 3.77 19.68
C GLY A 117 -9.06 5.25 19.31
N ALA A 118 -8.31 6.08 20.04
CA ALA A 118 -8.09 7.49 19.75
C ALA A 118 -7.40 7.69 18.38
N LEU A 119 -6.35 6.91 18.11
CA LEU A 119 -5.67 6.96 16.82
C LEU A 119 -6.54 6.40 15.69
N ALA A 120 -7.40 5.41 15.98
CA ALA A 120 -8.41 4.95 15.03
C ALA A 120 -9.43 6.06 14.72
N LEU A 121 -9.91 6.78 15.73
CA LEU A 121 -10.82 7.90 15.54
C LEU A 121 -10.18 9.04 14.74
N LEU A 122 -8.91 9.33 14.98
CA LEU A 122 -8.16 10.32 14.21
C LEU A 122 -8.01 9.91 12.74
N ALA A 123 -7.63 8.66 12.46
CA ALA A 123 -7.56 8.13 11.10
C ALA A 123 -8.94 8.14 10.43
N ALA A 124 -10.01 7.79 11.16
CA ALA A 124 -11.37 7.83 10.65
C ALA A 124 -11.82 9.27 10.34
N ALA A 125 -11.49 10.25 11.19
CA ALA A 125 -11.80 11.65 10.94
C ALA A 125 -11.09 12.18 9.68
N ALA A 126 -9.86 11.72 9.43
CA ALA A 126 -9.09 12.07 8.24
C ALA A 126 -9.58 11.37 6.96
N THR A 127 -10.22 10.20 7.06
CA THR A 127 -10.53 9.34 5.89
C THR A 127 -12.01 9.24 5.56
N VAL A 128 -12.90 9.60 6.49
CA VAL A 128 -14.35 9.65 6.25
C VAL A 128 -14.72 11.00 5.63
N GLN A 129 -14.33 11.17 4.37
CA GLN A 129 -14.65 12.35 3.56
C GLN A 129 -15.11 11.91 2.16
N PRO A 130 -15.78 12.77 1.38
CA PRO A 130 -16.16 12.45 0.01
C PRO A 130 -14.93 12.10 -0.82
N VAL A 131 -15.01 11.00 -1.56
CA VAL A 131 -13.93 10.59 -2.45
C VAL A 131 -14.02 11.42 -3.72
N THR A 132 -13.02 12.26 -3.96
CA THR A 132 -12.90 13.11 -5.17
C THR A 132 -11.78 12.66 -6.10
N TRP A 133 -11.04 11.62 -5.71
CA TRP A 133 -9.89 11.16 -6.47
C TRP A 133 -10.27 10.61 -7.85
N ILE A 134 -9.73 11.22 -8.91
CA ILE A 134 -10.13 10.97 -10.29
C ILE A 134 -9.98 9.50 -10.71
N ASP A 135 -8.88 8.83 -10.33
CA ASP A 135 -8.69 7.42 -10.71
C ASP A 135 -9.74 6.50 -10.04
N THR A 136 -10.36 6.95 -8.95
CA THR A 136 -11.47 6.23 -8.30
C THR A 136 -12.70 6.20 -9.20
N GLY A 137 -13.06 7.37 -9.71
CA GLY A 137 -14.15 7.55 -10.67
C GLY A 137 -13.85 6.93 -12.02
N LEU A 138 -12.57 6.92 -12.41
CA LEU A 138 -12.13 6.35 -13.68
C LEU A 138 -12.22 4.83 -13.68
N TYR A 139 -11.48 4.14 -12.78
CA TYR A 139 -11.42 2.68 -12.83
C TYR A 139 -11.27 1.97 -11.47
N HIS A 140 -10.80 2.62 -10.38
CA HIS A 140 -10.55 1.87 -9.14
C HIS A 140 -11.83 1.27 -8.59
N TYR A 141 -12.89 2.09 -8.46
CA TYR A 141 -14.15 1.60 -7.92
C TYR A 141 -14.85 0.63 -8.88
N GLY A 142 -14.82 0.90 -10.19
CA GLY A 142 -15.34 -0.01 -11.21
C GLY A 142 -14.67 -1.40 -11.15
N THR A 143 -13.35 -1.44 -11.01
CA THR A 143 -12.60 -2.70 -10.87
C THR A 143 -12.96 -3.43 -9.57
N ILE A 144 -13.08 -2.70 -8.46
CA ILE A 144 -13.53 -3.25 -7.16
C ILE A 144 -14.92 -3.87 -7.29
N ARG A 145 -15.85 -3.21 -8.00
CA ARG A 145 -17.19 -3.74 -8.25
C ARG A 145 -17.18 -4.98 -9.14
N TRP A 146 -16.40 -5.01 -10.21
CA TRP A 146 -16.24 -6.22 -11.02
C TRP A 146 -15.78 -7.41 -10.18
N LEU A 147 -14.77 -7.20 -9.34
CA LEU A 147 -14.28 -8.23 -8.42
C LEU A 147 -15.33 -8.65 -7.39
N ALA A 148 -16.11 -7.72 -6.85
CA ALA A 148 -17.14 -7.98 -5.85
C ALA A 148 -18.36 -8.73 -6.42
N ASP A 149 -18.84 -8.30 -7.59
CA ASP A 149 -20.09 -8.78 -8.20
C ASP A 149 -19.87 -10.04 -9.05
N TYR A 150 -18.72 -10.14 -9.74
CA TYR A 150 -18.46 -11.20 -10.74
C TYR A 150 -17.13 -11.94 -10.55
N GLY A 151 -16.18 -11.38 -9.80
CA GLY A 151 -14.81 -11.91 -9.73
C GLY A 151 -14.01 -11.48 -10.97
N THR A 152 -13.20 -12.38 -11.51
CA THR A 152 -12.40 -12.13 -12.71
C THR A 152 -13.22 -12.43 -13.95
N VAL A 153 -13.53 -11.40 -14.73
CA VAL A 153 -14.37 -11.51 -15.94
C VAL A 153 -13.49 -11.50 -17.19
N VAL A 154 -13.67 -12.52 -18.04
CA VAL A 154 -12.91 -12.66 -19.28
C VAL A 154 -13.21 -11.50 -20.23
N GLY A 155 -12.18 -10.87 -20.78
CA GLY A 155 -12.34 -9.77 -21.74
C GLY A 155 -12.91 -8.48 -21.17
N VAL A 156 -13.00 -8.31 -19.85
CA VAL A 156 -13.56 -7.08 -19.24
C VAL A 156 -12.80 -5.81 -19.66
N ALA A 157 -11.52 -5.94 -20.05
CA ALA A 157 -10.74 -4.83 -20.58
C ALA A 157 -11.25 -4.32 -21.95
N LEU A 158 -12.10 -5.09 -22.65
CA LEU A 158 -12.81 -4.65 -23.86
C LEU A 158 -13.94 -3.65 -23.57
N ILE A 159 -14.38 -3.52 -22.32
CA ILE A 159 -15.36 -2.51 -21.90
C ILE A 159 -14.66 -1.23 -21.46
N HIS A 160 -13.57 -1.40 -20.70
CA HIS A 160 -12.70 -0.33 -20.27
C HIS A 160 -11.31 -0.93 -20.04
N ASP A 161 -10.34 -0.47 -20.82
CA ASP A 161 -8.94 -0.92 -20.84
C ASP A 161 -8.33 -1.13 -19.43
N ARG A 162 -8.54 -0.17 -18.53
CA ARG A 162 -7.99 -0.16 -17.16
C ARG A 162 -8.56 -1.24 -16.24
N PHE A 163 -9.70 -1.87 -16.58
CA PHE A 163 -10.18 -3.04 -15.84
C PHE A 163 -9.26 -4.27 -15.99
N GLY A 164 -8.34 -4.24 -16.95
CA GLY A 164 -7.24 -5.21 -17.04
C GLY A 164 -6.11 -4.99 -16.03
N PHE A 165 -6.06 -3.87 -15.29
CA PHE A 165 -5.00 -3.62 -14.31
C PHE A 165 -5.17 -4.50 -13.07
N ALA A 166 -4.34 -5.52 -12.98
CA ALA A 166 -4.27 -6.39 -11.81
C ALA A 166 -3.89 -5.61 -10.54
N SER A 167 -4.66 -5.82 -9.47
CA SER A 167 -4.39 -5.23 -8.15
C SER A 167 -4.97 -6.11 -7.04
N SER A 168 -4.08 -6.72 -6.25
CA SER A 168 -4.48 -7.44 -5.02
C SER A 168 -5.05 -6.50 -3.97
N TRP A 169 -4.76 -5.19 -4.06
CA TRP A 169 -5.36 -4.17 -3.21
C TRP A 169 -6.84 -3.94 -3.51
N PHE A 170 -7.23 -3.96 -4.79
CA PHE A 170 -8.65 -3.90 -5.16
C PHE A 170 -9.40 -5.16 -4.76
N ALA A 171 -8.74 -6.33 -4.83
CA ALA A 171 -9.30 -7.57 -4.30
C ALA A 171 -9.52 -7.51 -2.78
N LEU A 172 -8.62 -6.87 -2.02
CA LEU A 172 -8.83 -6.60 -0.60
C LEU A 172 -10.00 -5.64 -0.36
N ALA A 173 -10.20 -4.65 -1.22
CA ALA A 173 -11.25 -3.63 -1.08
C ALA A 173 -12.65 -4.14 -1.45
N ALA A 174 -12.77 -5.14 -2.33
CA ALA A 174 -14.04 -5.65 -2.86
C ALA A 174 -15.04 -6.12 -1.78
N PRO A 175 -14.67 -6.91 -0.76
CA PRO A 175 -15.60 -7.33 0.29
C PRO A 175 -16.21 -6.19 1.12
N PHE A 176 -15.60 -5.00 1.12
CA PHE A 176 -16.09 -3.83 1.86
C PHE A 176 -17.10 -2.99 1.05
N ASN A 177 -17.29 -3.31 -0.23
CA ASN A 177 -18.10 -2.53 -1.17
C ASN A 177 -19.20 -3.37 -1.85
N PRO A 178 -20.06 -4.09 -1.09
CA PRO A 178 -21.26 -4.68 -1.66
C PRO A 178 -22.20 -3.57 -2.17
N VAL A 179 -23.04 -3.90 -3.16
CA VAL A 179 -24.02 -2.98 -3.78
C VAL A 179 -24.85 -2.22 -2.74
N ILE A 180 -25.24 -2.85 -1.63
CA ILE A 180 -26.05 -2.23 -0.57
C ILE A 180 -25.36 -1.03 0.13
N LEU A 181 -24.03 -0.94 0.06
CA LEU A 181 -23.26 0.15 0.65
C LEU A 181 -22.98 1.30 -0.31
N ASP A 182 -23.36 1.21 -1.58
CA ASP A 182 -23.37 2.37 -2.50
C ASP A 182 -22.01 3.12 -2.53
N GLY A 183 -20.91 2.36 -2.63
CA GLY A 183 -19.55 2.90 -2.67
C GLY A 183 -19.02 3.50 -1.36
N ARG A 184 -19.80 3.50 -0.28
CA ARG A 184 -19.42 4.07 1.02
C ARG A 184 -18.22 3.37 1.67
N GLY A 185 -17.95 2.11 1.31
CA GLY A 185 -16.83 1.34 1.85
C GLY A 185 -15.47 1.63 1.19
N THR A 186 -15.42 2.52 0.20
CA THR A 186 -14.28 2.65 -0.72
C THR A 186 -12.95 2.96 -0.01
N ALA A 187 -12.97 3.85 0.99
CA ALA A 187 -11.75 4.30 1.69
C ALA A 187 -11.33 3.40 2.88
N ILE A 188 -12.05 2.30 3.16
CA ILE A 188 -11.78 1.46 4.35
C ILE A 188 -10.34 0.95 4.36
N ALA A 189 -9.86 0.44 3.23
CA ALA A 189 -8.54 -0.18 3.14
C ALA A 189 -7.42 0.85 3.41
N ASN A 190 -7.42 1.99 2.71
CA ASN A 190 -6.40 3.02 2.89
C ASN A 190 -6.49 3.70 4.26
N GLY A 191 -7.69 3.92 4.79
CA GLY A 191 -7.85 4.44 6.14
C GLY A 191 -7.37 3.47 7.22
N PHE A 192 -7.52 2.16 7.02
CA PHE A 192 -6.93 1.15 7.91
C PHE A 192 -5.40 1.24 7.90
N LEU A 193 -4.79 1.46 6.73
CA LEU A 193 -3.34 1.65 6.63
C LEU A 193 -2.87 2.92 7.32
N LEU A 194 -3.62 4.02 7.22
CA LEU A 194 -3.34 5.24 7.96
C LEU A 194 -3.37 4.98 9.46
N TRP A 195 -4.35 4.21 9.96
CA TRP A 195 -4.40 3.83 11.37
C TRP A 195 -3.18 3.00 11.79
N LEU A 196 -2.79 1.98 11.03
CA LEU A 196 -1.59 1.20 11.30
C LEU A 196 -0.33 2.08 11.31
N LEU A 197 -0.23 3.03 10.36
CA LEU A 197 0.88 3.98 10.30
C LEU A 197 0.95 4.88 11.55
N LEU A 198 -0.20 5.34 12.07
CA LEU A 198 -0.25 6.09 13.33
C LEU A 198 0.17 5.23 14.55
N LEU A 199 -0.25 3.96 14.59
CA LEU A 199 0.17 3.01 15.64
C LEU A 199 1.68 2.75 15.59
N GLN A 200 2.25 2.60 14.39
CA GLN A 200 3.70 2.48 14.18
C GLN A 200 4.44 3.69 14.75
N GLY A 201 3.94 4.89 14.47
CA GLY A 201 4.46 6.14 15.02
C GLY A 201 4.46 6.18 16.52
N TRP A 202 3.33 5.83 17.13
CA TRP A 202 3.20 5.83 18.58
C TRP A 202 4.16 4.83 19.24
N ALA A 203 4.33 3.64 18.67
CA ALA A 203 5.28 2.64 19.13
C ALA A 203 6.74 3.14 19.02
N ALA A 204 7.12 3.69 17.86
CA ALA A 204 8.47 4.22 17.63
C ALA A 204 8.80 5.41 18.54
N LEU A 205 7.88 6.38 18.65
CA LEU A 205 8.04 7.53 19.54
C LEU A 205 8.16 7.12 21.01
N THR A 206 7.42 6.09 21.43
CA THR A 206 7.54 5.54 22.78
C THR A 206 8.96 5.06 23.06
N ARG A 207 9.60 4.37 22.12
CA ARG A 207 10.99 3.90 22.27
C ARG A 207 12.00 5.05 22.26
N ILE A 208 11.80 6.05 21.41
CA ILE A 208 12.65 7.25 21.34
C ILE A 208 12.60 8.02 22.67
N VAL A 209 11.40 8.31 23.17
CA VAL A 209 11.21 9.05 24.43
C VAL A 209 11.79 8.26 25.62
N SER A 210 11.76 6.92 25.54
CA SER A 210 12.31 6.03 26.57
C SER A 210 13.82 5.83 26.49
N SER A 211 14.48 6.45 25.53
CA SER A 211 15.91 6.28 25.25
C SER A 211 16.32 4.82 24.94
N LYS A 212 15.41 4.07 24.30
CA LYS A 212 15.59 2.66 23.89
C LYS A 212 15.45 2.48 22.38
N ALA A 213 15.53 3.58 21.63
CA ALA A 213 15.32 3.55 20.20
C ALA A 213 16.56 3.05 19.45
N THR A 214 16.32 2.16 18.52
CA THR A 214 17.26 1.63 17.53
C THR A 214 17.10 2.39 16.21
N ILE A 215 17.96 2.10 15.23
CA ILE A 215 17.87 2.71 13.90
C ILE A 215 16.51 2.45 13.24
N PRO A 216 15.94 1.21 13.25
CA PRO A 216 14.59 0.95 12.75
C PRO A 216 13.50 1.86 13.36
N ASP A 217 13.57 2.16 14.66
CA ASP A 217 12.58 3.01 15.34
C ASP A 217 12.68 4.45 14.86
N TRP A 218 13.90 4.98 14.83
CA TRP A 218 14.18 6.32 14.33
C TRP A 218 13.78 6.46 12.85
N PHE A 219 13.98 5.42 12.04
CA PHE A 219 13.55 5.36 10.64
C PHE A 219 12.03 5.33 10.49
N GLY A 220 11.34 4.52 11.30
CA GLY A 220 9.88 4.49 11.32
C GLY A 220 9.28 5.84 11.71
N ALA A 221 9.81 6.47 12.76
CA ALA A 221 9.37 7.78 13.23
C ALA A 221 9.65 8.90 12.21
N SER A 222 10.83 8.92 11.58
CA SER A 222 11.17 9.93 10.58
C SER A 222 10.34 9.77 9.31
N SER A 223 10.14 8.53 8.84
CA SER A 223 9.28 8.22 7.69
C SER A 223 7.84 8.68 7.94
N LEU A 224 7.30 8.42 9.15
CA LEU A 224 5.99 8.91 9.54
C LEU A 224 5.91 10.43 9.55
N GLY A 225 6.88 11.11 10.16
CA GLY A 225 6.91 12.57 10.23
C GLY A 225 6.91 13.22 8.85
N LEU A 226 7.69 12.66 7.92
CA LEU A 226 7.72 13.10 6.53
C LEU A 226 6.39 12.84 5.81
N LEU A 227 5.80 11.66 5.97
CA LEU A 227 4.51 11.34 5.35
C LEU A 227 3.38 12.21 5.87
N ILE A 228 3.29 12.45 7.18
CA ILE A 228 2.29 13.35 7.75
C ILE A 228 2.48 14.76 7.17
N ALA A 229 3.70 15.27 7.13
CA ALA A 229 3.97 16.58 6.54
C ALA A 229 3.54 16.67 5.06
N LEU A 230 3.72 15.59 4.29
CA LEU A 230 3.39 15.56 2.87
C LEU A 230 1.89 15.32 2.61
N PHE A 231 1.25 14.47 3.40
CA PHE A 231 -0.19 14.21 3.30
C PHE A 231 -0.97 15.47 3.68
N PHE A 232 -0.71 16.06 4.84
CA PHE A 232 -1.43 17.26 5.28
C PHE A 232 -0.94 18.56 4.61
N GLY A 233 0.27 18.55 4.04
CA GLY A 233 0.82 19.67 3.26
C GLY A 233 0.37 19.71 1.80
N SER A 234 -0.37 18.70 1.32
CA SER A 234 -0.80 18.59 -0.08
C SER A 234 -2.23 18.08 -0.19
N SER A 235 -3.14 18.90 -0.72
CA SER A 235 -4.53 18.51 -0.99
C SER A 235 -4.61 17.25 -1.84
N LEU A 236 -3.79 17.17 -2.89
CA LEU A 236 -3.66 16.01 -3.78
C LEU A 236 -3.40 14.71 -3.00
N MET A 237 -2.49 14.73 -2.02
CA MET A 237 -2.17 13.52 -1.25
C MET A 237 -3.32 13.10 -0.36
N MET A 238 -4.06 14.04 0.24
CA MET A 238 -5.26 13.72 1.02
C MET A 238 -6.35 13.08 0.15
N GLU A 239 -6.57 13.56 -1.08
CA GLU A 239 -7.53 12.93 -2.00
C GLU A 239 -7.17 11.47 -2.27
N ILE A 240 -5.88 11.16 -2.44
CA ILE A 240 -5.40 9.78 -2.63
C ILE A 240 -5.60 8.95 -1.35
N VAL A 241 -5.30 9.50 -0.17
CA VAL A 241 -5.48 8.80 1.12
C VAL A 241 -6.96 8.44 1.38
N VAL A 242 -7.89 9.30 0.98
CA VAL A 242 -9.35 9.13 1.13
C VAL A 242 -9.93 8.21 0.03
N SER A 243 -9.11 7.68 -0.88
CA SER A 243 -9.54 6.82 -1.99
C SER A 243 -9.15 5.35 -1.78
N PRO A 244 -9.51 4.41 -2.69
CA PRO A 244 -8.99 3.04 -2.66
C PRO A 244 -7.64 2.92 -3.39
N SER A 245 -6.97 4.04 -3.71
CA SER A 245 -5.78 4.05 -4.56
C SER A 245 -4.68 3.11 -4.06
N PRO A 246 -4.08 2.29 -4.95
CA PRO A 246 -2.95 1.43 -4.62
C PRO A 246 -1.63 2.21 -4.45
N ASP A 247 -1.62 3.54 -4.60
CA ASP A 247 -0.43 4.34 -4.33
C ASP A 247 -0.04 4.33 -2.84
N ILE A 248 -1.04 4.45 -1.95
CA ILE A 248 -0.84 4.43 -0.50
C ILE A 248 -0.19 3.14 0.00
N PRO A 249 -0.70 1.93 -0.34
CA PRO A 249 -0.03 0.70 0.07
C PRO A 249 1.38 0.58 -0.50
N ILE A 250 1.68 1.04 -1.72
CA ILE A 250 3.05 1.01 -2.27
C ILE A 250 3.99 1.93 -1.48
N ILE A 251 3.54 3.14 -1.13
CA ILE A 251 4.31 4.08 -0.30
C ILE A 251 4.68 3.43 1.03
N LEU A 252 3.72 2.78 1.68
CA LEU A 252 3.90 2.16 2.99
C LEU A 252 4.67 0.84 2.92
N LEU A 253 4.53 0.08 1.83
CA LEU A 253 5.33 -1.12 1.55
C LEU A 253 6.81 -0.79 1.39
N ALA A 254 7.15 0.37 0.80
CA ALA A 254 8.54 0.82 0.71
C ALA A 254 9.16 1.07 2.09
N ILE A 255 8.39 1.67 3.01
CA ILE A 255 8.81 1.84 4.41
C ILE A 255 8.88 0.49 5.12
N LEU A 256 7.86 -0.36 5.00
CA LEU A 256 7.77 -1.66 5.65
C LEU A 256 8.95 -2.57 5.28
N LEU A 257 9.23 -2.71 3.97
CA LEU A 257 10.35 -3.51 3.48
C LEU A 257 11.68 -2.93 4.00
N SER A 258 11.82 -1.60 4.00
CA SER A 258 12.99 -0.92 4.56
C SER A 258 13.17 -1.17 6.06
N SER A 259 12.08 -1.17 6.83
CA SER A 259 12.11 -1.52 8.26
C SER A 259 12.57 -2.97 8.46
N PHE A 260 12.09 -3.92 7.67
CA PHE A 260 12.56 -5.32 7.75
C PHE A 260 14.02 -5.50 7.33
N LEU A 261 14.50 -4.74 6.33
CA LEU A 261 15.91 -4.72 5.95
C LEU A 261 16.79 -4.23 7.12
N LEU A 262 16.35 -3.20 7.84
CA LEU A 262 17.06 -2.68 9.00
C LEU A 262 17.02 -3.65 10.18
N ILE A 263 15.85 -4.22 10.48
CA ILE A 263 15.69 -5.20 11.57
C ILE A 263 16.56 -6.43 11.31
N SER A 264 16.66 -6.90 10.05
CA SER A 264 17.43 -8.10 9.70
C SER A 264 18.90 -8.04 10.09
N ASP A 265 19.50 -6.85 10.18
CA ASP A 265 20.89 -6.70 10.61
C ASP A 265 21.10 -6.94 12.10
N GLU A 266 20.09 -6.60 12.91
CA GLU A 266 20.16 -6.64 14.38
C GLU A 266 19.84 -8.04 14.93
N GLN A 267 19.36 -8.95 14.08
CA GLN A 267 18.85 -10.25 14.47
C GLN A 267 19.89 -11.37 14.35
N ASN A 268 19.67 -12.45 15.11
CA ASN A 268 20.46 -13.67 14.97
C ASN A 268 20.34 -14.29 13.57
N PRO A 269 21.28 -15.13 13.13
CA PRO A 269 21.28 -15.67 11.77
C PRO A 269 20.02 -16.43 11.35
N MET A 270 19.34 -17.09 12.30
CA MET A 270 18.13 -17.88 12.02
C MET A 270 16.93 -16.96 11.74
N THR A 271 16.70 -15.97 12.61
CA THR A 271 15.65 -14.96 12.41
C THR A 271 15.93 -14.13 11.16
N ALA A 272 17.20 -13.78 10.89
CA ALA A 272 17.59 -13.08 9.67
C ALA A 272 17.33 -13.89 8.39
N ASP A 273 17.54 -15.22 8.43
CA ASP A 273 17.21 -16.12 7.32
C ASP A 273 15.70 -16.12 7.01
N GLY A 274 14.87 -16.10 8.05
CA GLY A 274 13.41 -15.97 7.93
C GLY A 274 12.98 -14.61 7.38
N LEU A 275 13.59 -13.53 7.86
CA LEU A 275 13.33 -12.17 7.38
C LEU A 275 13.65 -12.01 5.89
N ALA A 276 14.67 -12.71 5.38
CA ALA A 276 14.94 -12.71 3.94
C ALA A 276 13.77 -13.27 3.10
N PHE A 277 13.07 -14.31 3.57
CA PHE A 277 11.86 -14.80 2.90
C PHE A 277 10.70 -13.81 3.02
N VAL A 278 10.53 -13.17 4.17
CA VAL A 278 9.52 -12.12 4.37
C VAL A 278 9.77 -10.95 3.41
N ILE A 279 11.00 -10.46 3.31
CA ILE A 279 11.41 -9.37 2.41
C ILE A 279 11.17 -9.73 0.94
N LEU A 280 11.52 -10.95 0.52
CA LEU A 280 11.25 -11.43 -0.83
C LEU A 280 9.75 -11.48 -1.13
N GLY A 281 8.95 -12.03 -0.21
CA GLY A 281 7.50 -12.11 -0.34
C GLY A 281 6.83 -10.73 -0.37
N LEU A 282 7.27 -9.78 0.46
CA LEU A 282 6.82 -8.39 0.43
C LEU A 282 7.06 -7.73 -0.92
N GLY A 283 8.25 -7.94 -1.50
CA GLY A 283 8.56 -7.46 -2.84
C GLY A 283 7.62 -8.05 -3.90
N ALA A 284 7.37 -9.36 -3.85
CA ALA A 284 6.46 -10.02 -4.80
C ALA A 284 5.02 -9.52 -4.67
N VAL A 285 4.49 -9.43 -3.44
CA VAL A 285 3.14 -8.91 -3.21
C VAL A 285 3.03 -7.44 -3.63
N ALA A 286 4.07 -6.62 -3.43
CA ALA A 286 4.06 -5.23 -3.88
C ALA A 286 3.80 -5.10 -5.39
N VAL A 287 4.36 -6.00 -6.21
CA VAL A 287 4.09 -6.04 -7.66
C VAL A 287 2.62 -6.37 -7.96
N THR A 288 2.01 -7.27 -7.17
CA THR A 288 0.58 -7.60 -7.32
C THR A 288 -0.34 -6.47 -6.86
N VAL A 289 0.11 -5.59 -5.96
CA VAL A 289 -0.63 -4.38 -5.58
C VAL A 289 -0.57 -3.36 -6.71
N LYS A 290 0.64 -3.15 -7.27
CA LYS A 290 0.89 -2.25 -8.39
C LYS A 290 2.26 -2.52 -9.01
N LEU A 291 2.39 -2.38 -10.32
CA LEU A 291 3.67 -2.52 -11.03
C LEU A 291 4.77 -1.56 -10.55
N SER A 292 4.42 -0.42 -9.93
CA SER A 292 5.40 0.47 -9.30
C SER A 292 6.10 -0.15 -8.08
N GLY A 293 5.68 -1.33 -7.62
CA GLY A 293 6.36 -2.16 -6.63
C GLY A 293 7.56 -2.96 -7.17
N LEU A 294 7.85 -2.94 -8.47
CA LEU A 294 9.00 -3.64 -9.05
C LEU A 294 10.36 -3.37 -8.37
N PRO A 295 10.70 -2.12 -7.98
CA PRO A 295 11.92 -1.85 -7.22
C PRO A 295 12.00 -2.58 -5.88
N LEU A 296 10.85 -2.82 -5.22
CA LEU A 296 10.78 -3.59 -3.97
C LEU A 296 11.12 -5.06 -4.20
N LEU A 297 10.57 -5.67 -5.26
CA LEU A 297 10.93 -7.03 -5.66
C LEU A 297 12.39 -7.14 -6.09
N ALA A 298 12.91 -6.14 -6.81
CA ALA A 298 14.31 -6.13 -7.25
C ALA A 298 15.27 -6.12 -6.05
N ILE A 299 15.08 -5.20 -5.10
CA ILE A 299 15.93 -5.12 -3.91
C ILE A 299 15.72 -6.32 -2.99
N GLY A 300 14.48 -6.74 -2.76
CA GLY A 300 14.19 -7.93 -1.94
C GLY A 300 14.79 -9.20 -2.54
N GLY A 301 14.72 -9.35 -3.87
CA GLY A 301 15.34 -10.42 -4.63
C GLY A 301 16.86 -10.41 -4.57
N LEU A 302 17.50 -9.26 -4.79
CA LEU A 302 18.96 -9.11 -4.68
C LEU A 302 19.45 -9.40 -3.26
N PHE A 303 18.75 -8.91 -2.25
CA PHE A 303 19.03 -9.21 -0.84
C PHE A 303 18.96 -10.72 -0.58
N PHE A 304 17.88 -11.37 -1.04
CA PHE A 304 17.68 -12.81 -0.90
C PHE A 304 18.75 -13.63 -1.62
N VAL A 305 19.07 -13.30 -2.88
CA VAL A 305 20.12 -13.98 -3.65
C VAL A 305 21.48 -13.77 -3.00
N GLY A 306 21.81 -12.56 -2.55
CA GLY A 306 23.07 -12.29 -1.85
C GLY A 306 23.25 -13.11 -0.58
N ARG A 307 22.15 -13.43 0.11
CA ARG A 307 22.14 -14.31 1.30
C ARG A 307 22.28 -15.79 0.93
N TYR A 308 21.63 -16.23 -0.15
CA TYR A 308 21.45 -17.64 -0.49
C TYR A 308 22.18 -18.11 -1.77
N TYR A 309 23.09 -17.34 -2.36
CA TYR A 309 23.74 -17.67 -3.64
C TYR A 309 24.48 -19.03 -3.64
N LYS A 310 24.96 -19.50 -2.48
CA LYS A 310 25.58 -20.83 -2.30
C LYS A 310 24.61 -21.94 -1.89
N LYS A 311 23.32 -21.63 -1.76
CA LYS A 311 22.27 -22.52 -1.23
C LYS A 311 21.16 -22.69 -2.30
N PRO A 312 21.37 -23.52 -3.35
CA PRO A 312 20.45 -23.62 -4.49
C PRO A 312 19.03 -24.05 -4.09
N ARG A 313 18.89 -24.91 -3.07
CA ARG A 313 17.57 -25.30 -2.54
C ARG A 313 16.78 -24.09 -2.03
N SER A 314 17.42 -23.19 -1.28
CA SER A 314 16.77 -21.97 -0.79
C SER A 314 16.40 -21.02 -1.93
N LEU A 315 17.25 -20.92 -2.96
CA LEU A 315 16.95 -20.15 -4.17
C LEU A 315 15.73 -20.69 -4.92
N LEU A 316 15.62 -22.01 -5.08
CA LEU A 316 14.47 -22.67 -5.71
C LEU A 316 13.18 -22.45 -4.90
N VAL A 317 13.25 -22.53 -3.57
CA VAL A 317 12.09 -22.24 -2.70
C VAL A 317 11.68 -20.76 -2.82
N GLY A 318 12.65 -19.85 -2.83
CA GLY A 318 12.40 -18.42 -3.02
C GLY A 318 11.77 -18.11 -4.40
N LEU A 319 12.28 -18.75 -5.46
CA LEU A 319 11.69 -18.65 -6.80
C LEU A 319 10.25 -19.17 -6.81
N GLY A 320 10.01 -20.35 -6.24
CA GLY A 320 8.65 -20.92 -6.11
C GLY A 320 7.70 -20.00 -5.35
N LEU A 321 8.17 -19.36 -4.27
CA LEU A 321 7.40 -18.38 -3.50
C LEU A 321 6.99 -17.19 -4.38
N VAL A 322 7.93 -16.58 -5.11
CA VAL A 322 7.65 -15.46 -6.02
C VAL A 322 6.68 -15.88 -7.13
N THR A 323 6.90 -17.05 -7.75
CA THR A 323 6.02 -17.58 -8.79
C THR A 323 4.59 -17.76 -8.27
N ILE A 324 4.41 -18.38 -7.09
CA ILE A 324 3.08 -18.59 -6.50
C ILE A 324 2.39 -17.25 -6.22
N MET A 325 3.11 -16.25 -5.73
CA MET A 325 2.54 -14.93 -5.43
C MET A 325 2.19 -14.14 -6.69
N LEU A 326 2.97 -14.24 -7.77
CA LEU A 326 2.70 -13.51 -9.01
C LEU A 326 1.74 -14.25 -9.95
N LEU A 327 1.54 -15.55 -9.77
CA LEU A 327 0.68 -16.35 -10.64
C LEU A 327 -0.75 -15.81 -10.76
N PRO A 328 -1.46 -15.45 -9.66
CA PRO A 328 -2.80 -14.88 -9.76
C PRO A 328 -2.87 -13.62 -10.60
N MET A 329 -1.88 -12.73 -10.48
CA MET A 329 -1.75 -11.52 -11.30
C MET A 329 -1.64 -11.86 -12.78
N THR A 330 -0.81 -12.85 -13.12
CA THR A 330 -0.59 -13.24 -14.52
C THR A 330 -1.81 -13.91 -15.14
N ILE A 331 -2.53 -14.74 -14.37
CA ILE A 331 -3.78 -15.36 -14.82
C ILE A 331 -4.85 -14.28 -14.98
N PHE A 332 -4.97 -13.35 -14.02
CA PHE A 332 -5.90 -12.24 -14.08
C PHE A 332 -5.71 -11.44 -15.37
N GLY A 333 -4.50 -10.93 -15.64
CA GLY A 333 -4.21 -10.16 -16.85
C GLY A 333 -4.52 -10.94 -18.13
N TRP A 334 -4.14 -12.22 -18.18
CA TRP A 334 -4.46 -13.08 -19.33
C TRP A 334 -5.97 -13.23 -19.57
N LEU A 335 -6.76 -13.43 -18.51
CA LEU A 335 -8.21 -13.56 -18.62
C LEU A 335 -8.88 -12.22 -18.98
N THR A 336 -8.49 -11.12 -18.33
CA THR A 336 -9.18 -9.83 -18.48
C THR A 336 -8.85 -9.09 -19.76
N SER A 337 -7.61 -9.21 -20.27
CA SER A 337 -7.13 -8.45 -21.42
C SER A 337 -6.41 -9.27 -22.49
N GLY A 338 -6.21 -10.58 -22.27
CA GLY A 338 -5.40 -11.42 -23.16
C GLY A 338 -3.89 -11.30 -22.93
N CYS A 339 -3.47 -10.49 -21.94
CA CYS A 339 -2.08 -10.13 -21.69
C CYS A 339 -1.67 -10.44 -20.24
N PRO A 340 -0.82 -11.46 -19.99
CA PRO A 340 -0.44 -11.84 -18.62
C PRO A 340 0.18 -10.72 -17.78
N LEU A 341 0.90 -9.78 -18.41
CA LEU A 341 1.57 -8.67 -17.71
C LEU A 341 0.99 -7.30 -18.08
N TYR A 342 -0.30 -7.24 -18.43
CA TYR A 342 -1.00 -6.01 -18.80
C TYR A 342 -0.75 -4.86 -17.79
N PRO A 343 -0.50 -3.61 -18.24
CA PRO A 343 -0.55 -3.07 -19.62
C PRO A 343 0.68 -3.39 -20.51
N SER A 344 1.62 -4.20 -20.04
CA SER A 344 2.72 -4.63 -20.89
C SER A 344 2.21 -5.55 -22.00
N SER A 345 2.67 -5.33 -23.23
CA SER A 345 2.40 -6.20 -24.39
C SER A 345 3.17 -7.53 -24.33
N VAL A 346 3.99 -7.72 -23.29
CA VAL A 346 4.80 -8.93 -23.08
C VAL A 346 3.91 -10.15 -22.88
N MET A 347 4.11 -11.16 -23.74
CA MET A 347 3.37 -12.43 -23.74
C MET A 347 1.86 -12.28 -24.00
N CYS A 348 1.41 -11.19 -24.62
CA CYS A 348 0.04 -11.07 -25.08
C CYS A 348 -0.27 -12.10 -26.17
N LEU A 349 -1.47 -12.65 -26.12
CA LEU A 349 -1.99 -13.56 -27.14
C LEU A 349 -3.11 -12.85 -27.91
N ASP A 350 -3.25 -13.15 -29.19
CA ASP A 350 -4.40 -12.70 -29.97
C ASP A 350 -5.55 -13.68 -29.79
N LEU A 351 -6.42 -13.39 -28.83
CA LEU A 351 -7.59 -14.18 -28.46
C LEU A 351 -8.86 -13.37 -28.75
N PRO A 352 -10.04 -14.02 -28.87
CA PRO A 352 -11.29 -13.31 -29.11
C PRO A 352 -11.56 -12.20 -28.08
N TRP A 353 -11.13 -12.39 -26.82
CA TRP A 353 -11.30 -11.43 -25.73
C TRP A 353 -10.07 -10.55 -25.46
N SER A 354 -9.03 -10.62 -26.30
CA SER A 354 -7.84 -9.78 -26.14
C SER A 354 -8.13 -8.35 -26.56
N LEU A 355 -7.57 -7.39 -25.83
CA LEU A 355 -7.52 -6.00 -26.26
C LEU A 355 -6.77 -5.88 -27.60
N PRO A 356 -7.24 -5.07 -28.55
CA PRO A 356 -6.48 -4.67 -29.72
C PRO A 356 -5.09 -4.12 -29.33
N GLN A 357 -4.06 -4.37 -30.15
CA GLN A 357 -2.67 -4.03 -29.81
C GLN A 357 -2.46 -2.51 -29.66
N ASP A 358 -3.09 -1.73 -30.53
CA ASP A 358 -3.15 -0.27 -30.50
C ASP A 358 -3.77 0.26 -29.20
N ALA A 359 -4.91 -0.29 -28.77
CA ALA A 359 -5.55 0.06 -27.50
C ALA A 359 -4.65 -0.30 -26.30
N GLY A 360 -3.91 -1.41 -26.37
CA GLY A 360 -2.92 -1.79 -25.36
C GLY A 360 -1.73 -0.82 -25.27
N GLU A 361 -1.24 -0.36 -26.42
CA GLU A 361 -0.17 0.64 -26.51
C GLU A 361 -0.63 2.01 -26.00
N GLU A 362 -1.87 2.41 -26.30
CA GLU A 362 -2.45 3.64 -25.78
C GLU A 362 -2.62 3.59 -24.25
N ALA A 363 -3.19 2.51 -23.70
CA ALA A 363 -3.31 2.33 -22.26
C ALA A 363 -1.94 2.41 -21.56
N ARG A 364 -0.89 1.85 -22.18
CA ARG A 364 0.49 1.95 -21.71
C ARG A 364 1.00 3.40 -21.79
N ALA A 365 0.73 4.11 -22.89
CA ALA A 365 1.11 5.50 -23.07
C ALA A 365 0.40 6.43 -22.06
N GLN A 366 -0.85 6.18 -21.71
CA GLN A 366 -1.57 6.96 -20.69
C GLN A 366 -0.99 6.79 -19.27
N ILE A 367 -0.28 5.67 -18.99
CA ILE A 367 0.41 5.43 -17.71
C ILE A 367 1.86 5.92 -17.69
N HIS A 368 2.58 5.73 -18.80
CA HIS A 368 4.03 5.95 -18.89
C HIS A 368 4.44 7.15 -19.73
N GLY A 369 3.52 7.66 -20.56
CA GLY A 369 3.74 8.76 -21.48
C GLY A 369 3.79 10.08 -20.73
N TRP A 370 4.94 10.40 -20.16
CA TRP A 370 5.25 11.76 -19.68
C TRP A 370 4.99 12.82 -20.75
N GLN A 371 5.02 12.43 -22.03
CA GLN A 371 4.65 13.26 -23.18
C GLN A 371 3.21 13.76 -23.11
N LEU A 372 2.28 13.00 -22.53
CA LEU A 372 0.90 13.42 -22.33
C LEU A 372 0.77 14.47 -21.21
N TRP A 373 1.72 14.52 -20.28
CA TRP A 373 1.69 15.45 -19.15
C TRP A 373 2.53 16.70 -19.38
N PHE A 374 3.67 16.57 -20.06
CA PHE A 374 4.63 17.64 -20.27
C PHE A 374 4.70 18.12 -21.73
N GLY A 375 4.20 17.32 -22.68
CA GLY A 375 4.40 17.54 -24.11
C GLY A 375 5.70 16.92 -24.62
N SER A 376 6.06 17.26 -25.86
CA SER A 376 7.32 16.84 -26.47
C SER A 376 8.44 17.84 -26.18
N PRO A 377 9.68 17.37 -25.95
CA PRO A 377 10.82 18.26 -25.77
C PRO A 377 11.07 19.06 -27.06
N PRO A 378 11.50 20.33 -26.97
CA PRO A 378 11.93 21.11 -28.13
C PRO A 378 13.00 20.37 -28.95
N GLU A 379 13.01 20.61 -30.26
CA GLU A 379 14.00 20.00 -31.15
C GLU A 379 15.44 20.24 -30.66
N GLY A 380 16.26 19.19 -30.70
CA GLY A 380 17.65 19.23 -30.24
C GLY A 380 17.86 19.18 -28.72
N THR A 381 16.80 19.18 -27.91
CA THR A 381 16.93 19.05 -26.45
C THR A 381 16.88 17.58 -26.01
N PRO A 382 17.85 17.11 -25.19
CA PRO A 382 17.77 15.77 -24.63
C PRO A 382 16.53 15.62 -23.74
N TRP A 383 15.76 14.56 -23.95
CA TRP A 383 14.46 14.38 -23.30
C TRP A 383 14.57 14.34 -21.77
N LEU A 384 15.57 13.64 -21.21
CA LEU A 384 15.64 13.39 -19.77
C LEU A 384 15.89 14.68 -18.93
N PRO A 385 16.88 15.54 -19.27
CA PRO A 385 17.03 16.85 -18.64
C PRO A 385 15.79 17.74 -18.76
N TRP A 386 15.11 17.68 -19.90
CA TRP A 386 13.90 18.46 -20.15
C TRP A 386 12.73 17.99 -19.27
N VAL A 387 12.43 16.68 -19.27
CA VAL A 387 11.39 16.07 -18.41
C VAL A 387 11.67 16.37 -16.93
N PHE A 388 12.93 16.29 -16.51
CA PHE A 388 13.30 16.59 -15.12
C PHE A 388 13.05 18.06 -14.77
N ARG A 389 13.32 18.99 -15.71
CA ARG A 389 13.01 20.41 -15.54
C ARG A 389 11.51 20.66 -15.44
N GLU A 390 10.71 20.06 -16.32
CA GLU A 390 9.24 20.18 -16.28
C GLU A 390 8.67 19.57 -15.00
N TRP A 391 9.22 18.43 -14.56
CA TRP A 391 8.85 17.84 -13.28
C TRP A 391 9.12 18.77 -12.09
N ILE A 392 10.26 19.46 -12.07
CA ILE A 392 10.60 20.45 -11.04
C ILE A 392 9.64 21.66 -11.09
N SER A 393 9.22 22.05 -12.29
CA SER A 393 8.37 23.23 -12.50
C SER A 393 6.93 22.99 -12.02
N LEU A 394 6.45 21.73 -11.99
CA LEU A 394 5.10 21.34 -11.59
C LEU A 394 4.63 21.89 -10.22
N GLY A 395 5.52 22.00 -9.23
CA GLY A 395 5.07 22.42 -7.91
C GLY A 395 6.17 22.55 -6.86
N ILE A 396 5.82 23.24 -5.77
CA ILE A 396 6.74 23.45 -4.65
C ILE A 396 7.11 22.14 -3.95
N THR A 397 6.18 21.18 -3.89
CA THR A 397 6.40 19.85 -3.29
C THR A 397 7.52 19.10 -4.00
N ASN A 398 7.56 19.15 -5.33
CA ASN A 398 8.61 18.52 -6.15
C ASN A 398 9.98 19.15 -5.87
N LYS A 399 10.03 20.49 -5.79
CA LYS A 399 11.25 21.25 -5.43
C LYS A 399 11.75 20.89 -4.03
N LEU A 400 10.84 20.82 -3.05
CA LEU A 400 11.17 20.47 -1.66
C LEU A 400 11.71 19.05 -1.55
N ILE A 401 11.09 18.08 -2.24
CA ILE A 401 11.54 16.69 -2.21
C ILE A 401 12.90 16.52 -2.89
N ILE A 402 13.18 17.20 -4.00
CA ILE A 402 14.53 17.19 -4.58
C ILE A 402 15.53 17.82 -3.62
N GLY A 403 15.24 19.00 -3.07
CA GLY A 403 16.13 19.68 -2.14
C GLY A 403 16.46 18.79 -0.93
N LEU A 404 15.43 18.17 -0.36
CA LEU A 404 15.54 17.23 0.75
C LEU A 404 16.30 15.95 0.33
N GLY A 405 16.05 15.43 -0.88
CA GLY A 405 16.70 14.27 -1.45
C GLY A 405 18.19 14.47 -1.70
N LEU A 406 18.58 15.62 -2.27
CA LEU A 406 19.99 15.98 -2.49
C LEU A 406 20.72 16.17 -1.16
N LEU A 407 20.15 16.95 -0.25
CA LEU A 407 20.73 17.18 1.08
C LEU A 407 20.90 15.87 1.86
N SER A 408 19.89 15.01 1.83
CA SER A 408 19.92 13.72 2.50
C SER A 408 20.86 12.72 1.82
N THR A 409 21.02 12.77 0.50
CA THR A 409 22.01 11.96 -0.22
C THR A 409 23.42 12.35 0.20
N VAL A 410 23.74 13.65 0.24
CA VAL A 410 25.03 14.15 0.74
C VAL A 410 25.24 13.72 2.19
N ALA A 411 24.24 13.91 3.06
CA ALA A 411 24.32 13.48 4.45
C ALA A 411 24.57 11.96 4.55
N THR A 412 23.85 11.15 3.77
CA THR A 412 24.00 9.70 3.74
C THR A 412 25.38 9.29 3.25
N VAL A 413 25.93 9.91 2.21
CA VAL A 413 27.29 9.65 1.71
C VAL A 413 28.33 10.01 2.76
N LEU A 414 28.21 11.16 3.44
CA LEU A 414 29.12 11.55 4.51
C LEU A 414 29.09 10.59 5.69
N LEU A 415 27.89 10.14 6.07
CA LEU A 415 27.69 9.17 7.16
C LEU A 415 28.18 7.78 6.78
N LEU A 416 27.91 7.30 5.56
CA LEU A 416 28.44 6.05 5.01
C LEU A 416 29.97 6.10 4.92
N HIS A 417 30.55 7.22 4.51
CA HIS A 417 32.01 7.38 4.48
C HIS A 417 32.63 7.33 5.89
N ARG A 418 31.98 7.98 6.88
CA ARG A 418 32.40 7.90 8.28
C ARG A 418 32.27 6.47 8.82
N TRP A 419 31.18 5.77 8.47
CA TRP A 419 30.95 4.37 8.83
C TRP A 419 31.92 3.41 8.16
N TRP A 420 32.28 3.62 6.89
CA TRP A 420 33.24 2.81 6.16
C TRP A 420 34.62 2.81 6.83
N ARG A 421 34.97 3.93 7.48
CA ARG A 421 36.19 4.10 8.28
C ARG A 421 36.05 3.58 9.71
N SER A 422 34.87 3.13 10.13
CA SER A 422 34.62 2.58 11.46
C SER A 422 35.06 1.11 11.55
N PRO A 423 35.64 0.66 12.67
CA PRO A 423 35.94 -0.77 12.89
C PRO A 423 34.68 -1.64 12.88
N TYR A 424 33.48 -1.05 13.03
CA TYR A 424 32.19 -1.75 13.04
C TYR A 424 31.54 -1.93 11.65
N ARG A 425 32.28 -1.70 10.55
CA ARG A 425 31.79 -1.80 9.16
C ARG A 425 31.22 -3.17 8.74
N ALA A 426 31.52 -4.23 9.48
CA ALA A 426 31.06 -5.57 9.14
C ALA A 426 29.61 -5.86 9.59
N VAL A 427 29.02 -5.00 10.43
CA VAL A 427 27.85 -5.35 11.26
C VAL A 427 26.53 -4.70 10.78
N ILE A 428 26.55 -3.66 9.94
CA ILE A 428 25.33 -2.90 9.58
C ILE A 428 25.24 -2.71 8.05
N ARG A 429 24.37 -3.46 7.35
CA ARG A 429 24.18 -3.45 5.89
C ARG A 429 22.80 -2.93 5.45
N GLY A 430 21.79 -3.01 6.30
CA GLY A 430 20.42 -2.54 6.12
C GLY A 430 20.32 -1.11 5.57
N PRO A 431 21.02 -0.11 6.14
CA PRO A 431 21.01 1.25 5.59
C PRO A 431 21.46 1.32 4.13
N ILE A 432 22.43 0.50 3.70
CA ILE A 432 22.88 0.45 2.31
C ILE A 432 21.75 -0.07 1.41
N TRP A 433 21.06 -1.13 1.83
CA TRP A 433 19.91 -1.66 1.08
C TRP A 433 18.74 -0.70 1.01
N VAL A 434 18.44 0.02 2.09
CA VAL A 434 17.39 1.05 2.10
C VAL A 434 17.75 2.22 1.19
N SER A 435 19.01 2.69 1.21
CA SER A 435 19.48 3.72 0.28
C SER A 435 19.44 3.23 -1.17
N ALA A 436 19.85 1.99 -1.44
CA ALA A 436 19.77 1.40 -2.77
C ALA A 436 18.32 1.32 -3.27
N LEU A 437 17.38 0.95 -2.41
CA LEU A 437 15.96 0.96 -2.71
C LEU A 437 15.43 2.37 -3.00
N GLY A 438 15.80 3.36 -2.19
CA GLY A 438 15.42 4.75 -2.39
C GLY A 438 15.91 5.27 -3.75
N LEU A 439 17.17 5.01 -4.11
CA LEU A 439 17.76 5.43 -5.38
C LEU A 439 17.13 4.70 -6.57
N LEU A 440 17.07 3.36 -6.52
CA LEU A 440 16.53 2.54 -7.62
C LEU A 440 15.05 2.86 -7.85
N GLY A 441 14.25 2.93 -6.79
CA GLY A 441 12.83 3.24 -6.87
C GLY A 441 12.56 4.65 -7.38
N SER A 442 13.31 5.65 -6.88
CA SER A 442 13.19 7.02 -7.37
C SER A 442 13.56 7.12 -8.86
N ALA A 443 14.68 6.51 -9.28
CA ALA A 443 15.10 6.48 -10.68
C ALA A 443 14.05 5.77 -11.57
N PHE A 444 13.55 4.62 -11.14
CA PHE A 444 12.49 3.88 -11.83
C PHE A 444 11.27 4.76 -12.07
N THR A 445 10.78 5.47 -11.04
CA THR A 445 9.60 6.32 -11.18
C THR A 445 9.86 7.58 -12.00
N LEU A 446 11.01 8.25 -11.84
CA LEU A 446 11.33 9.43 -12.63
C LEU A 446 11.48 9.12 -14.14
N ILE A 447 11.99 7.93 -14.48
CA ILE A 447 12.16 7.51 -15.87
C ILE A 447 10.82 7.09 -16.48
N LEU A 448 10.02 6.30 -15.76
CA LEU A 448 8.83 5.66 -16.33
C LEU A 448 7.53 6.43 -16.13
N SER A 449 7.41 7.20 -15.05
CA SER A 449 6.15 7.86 -14.69
C SER A 449 6.44 8.93 -13.63
N PRO A 450 6.97 10.11 -14.03
CA PRO A 450 7.44 11.15 -13.12
C PRO A 450 6.26 11.91 -12.47
N LEU A 451 5.37 11.21 -11.78
CA LEU A 451 4.38 11.80 -10.91
C LEU A 451 4.73 11.46 -9.46
N ILE A 452 4.68 12.48 -8.61
CA ILE A 452 5.11 12.35 -7.21
C ILE A 452 4.38 11.22 -6.47
N ARG A 453 3.09 11.00 -6.79
CA ARG A 453 2.25 9.95 -6.19
C ARG A 453 2.82 8.54 -6.37
N PHE A 454 3.53 8.27 -7.47
CA PHE A 454 4.09 6.95 -7.75
C PHE A 454 5.46 6.73 -7.11
N GLY A 455 6.23 7.81 -6.91
CA GLY A 455 7.59 7.77 -6.38
C GLY A 455 7.71 8.11 -4.89
N LEU A 456 6.66 8.64 -4.26
CA LEU A 456 6.72 9.23 -2.92
C LEU A 456 7.37 8.30 -1.89
N GLY A 457 6.98 7.02 -1.87
CA GLY A 457 7.53 6.03 -0.96
C GLY A 457 9.04 5.84 -1.09
N TYR A 458 9.57 5.92 -2.30
CA TYR A 458 11.01 5.79 -2.57
C TYR A 458 11.77 7.08 -2.30
N LEU A 459 11.17 8.23 -2.67
CA LEU A 459 11.76 9.55 -2.52
C LEU A 459 12.02 9.90 -1.05
N ILE A 460 11.18 9.42 -0.12
CA ILE A 460 11.34 9.69 1.31
C ILE A 460 12.34 8.76 2.02
N LEU A 461 12.76 7.64 1.43
CA LEU A 461 13.61 6.66 2.14
C LEU A 461 14.97 7.23 2.52
N ILE A 462 15.61 7.95 1.60
CA ILE A 462 16.93 8.55 1.83
C ILE A 462 16.88 9.64 2.92
N PRO A 463 15.95 10.62 2.88
CA PRO A 463 15.85 11.60 3.95
C PRO A 463 15.39 10.98 5.27
N ALA A 464 14.47 10.02 5.26
CA ALA A 464 14.09 9.31 6.47
C ALA A 464 15.29 8.59 7.12
N MET A 465 16.11 7.93 6.31
CA MET A 465 17.35 7.26 6.76
C MET A 465 18.37 8.25 7.31
N ALA A 466 18.59 9.37 6.63
CA ALA A 466 19.52 10.40 7.09
C ALA A 466 19.09 10.96 8.46
N ILE A 467 17.80 11.28 8.62
CA ILE A 467 17.24 11.72 9.90
C ILE A 467 17.38 10.61 10.95
N ALA A 468 17.11 9.35 10.59
CA ALA A 468 17.17 8.23 11.51
C ALA A 468 18.58 8.04 12.06
N TRP A 469 19.57 8.12 11.18
CA TRP A 469 20.97 7.97 11.55
C TRP A 469 21.47 9.14 12.40
N LEU A 470 21.04 10.37 12.08
CA LEU A 470 21.31 11.55 12.92
C LEU A 470 20.67 11.40 14.31
N GLY A 471 19.41 10.97 14.36
CA GLY A 471 18.68 10.68 15.60
C GLY A 471 19.44 9.68 16.46
N HIS A 472 19.76 8.51 15.91
CA HIS A 472 20.46 7.46 16.63
C HIS A 472 21.91 7.83 17.01
N ALA A 473 22.69 8.43 16.11
CA ALA A 473 24.11 8.69 16.38
C ALA A 473 24.36 9.95 17.21
N TRP A 474 23.47 10.96 17.15
CA TRP A 474 23.67 12.25 17.81
C TRP A 474 22.67 12.53 18.91
N ILE A 475 21.38 12.26 18.69
CA ILE A 475 20.34 12.63 19.65
C ILE A 475 20.29 11.59 20.77
N GLU A 476 20.20 10.31 20.42
CA GLU A 476 20.04 9.19 21.36
C GLU A 476 21.09 9.19 22.50
N PRO A 477 22.41 9.31 22.23
CA PRO A 477 23.42 9.24 23.31
C PRO A 477 23.38 10.47 24.23
N ARG A 478 22.94 11.62 23.72
CA ARG A 478 22.76 12.84 24.51
C ARG A 478 21.49 12.76 25.35
N TRP A 479 20.42 12.22 24.76
CA TRP A 479 19.14 11.98 25.40
C TRP A 479 19.28 11.00 26.57
N GLN A 480 20.08 9.94 26.40
CA GLN A 480 20.41 8.98 27.46
C GLN A 480 21.17 9.58 28.66
N ARG A 481 21.88 10.71 28.48
CA ARG A 481 22.64 11.39 29.54
C ARG A 481 21.81 12.38 30.35
N LEU A 482 20.67 12.83 29.81
CA LEU A 482 19.79 13.73 30.55
C LEU A 482 19.14 12.95 31.70
N PRO A 483 19.05 13.53 32.92
CA PRO A 483 18.29 12.91 33.99
C PRO A 483 16.88 12.70 33.47
N ARG A 484 16.43 11.44 33.46
CA ARG A 484 15.09 11.10 32.99
C ARG A 484 14.14 12.02 33.75
N PRO A 485 13.41 12.91 33.06
CA PRO A 485 12.27 13.50 33.72
C PRO A 485 11.49 12.30 34.23
N GLY A 486 11.09 12.31 35.49
CA GLY A 486 9.98 11.49 35.93
C GLY A 486 8.78 12.01 35.15
N LEU A 487 8.72 11.71 33.86
CA LEU A 487 7.69 12.08 32.91
C LEU A 487 6.53 11.20 33.32
N GLN A 488 5.96 11.47 34.50
CA GLN A 488 4.66 11.03 34.92
C GLN A 488 3.66 11.76 34.02
N LEU A 489 3.70 11.40 32.74
CA LEU A 489 2.81 11.76 31.66
C LEU A 489 1.34 11.56 32.07
N GLY A 490 1.09 10.76 33.10
CA GLY A 490 -0.20 10.69 33.80
C GLY A 490 -0.79 12.05 34.22
N LYS A 491 0.01 13.08 34.57
CA LYS A 491 -0.49 14.45 34.82
C LYS A 491 -0.79 15.23 33.54
N GLN A 492 -0.21 14.83 32.41
CA GLN A 492 -0.37 15.49 31.11
C GLN A 492 -1.47 14.84 30.23
N TRP A 493 -2.04 13.71 30.66
CA TRP A 493 -3.14 13.02 29.95
C TRP A 493 -4.35 13.92 29.60
N PRO A 494 -4.80 14.85 30.47
CA PRO A 494 -5.88 15.76 30.10
C PRO A 494 -5.51 16.61 28.88
N TRP A 495 -4.26 17.09 28.80
CA TRP A 495 -3.79 17.92 27.69
C TRP A 495 -3.62 17.13 26.39
N ILE A 496 -3.19 15.86 26.46
CA ILE A 496 -3.12 14.97 25.30
C ILE A 496 -4.52 14.62 24.81
N SER A 497 -5.45 14.36 25.73
CA SER A 497 -6.85 14.10 25.40
C SER A 497 -7.51 15.35 24.80
N VAL A 498 -7.25 16.53 25.35
CA VAL A 498 -7.71 17.81 24.80
C VAL A 498 -7.09 18.07 23.44
N GLY A 499 -5.80 17.81 23.24
CA GLY A 499 -5.12 17.96 21.95
C GLY A 499 -5.67 17.02 20.89
N LEU A 500 -5.94 15.76 21.25
CA LEU A 500 -6.57 14.78 20.35
C LEU A 500 -8.01 15.18 20.02
N VAL A 501 -8.81 15.57 21.02
CA VAL A 501 -10.18 16.05 20.81
C VAL A 501 -10.17 17.32 19.95
N ALA A 502 -9.23 18.23 20.18
CA ALA A 502 -9.05 19.43 19.37
C ALA A 502 -8.61 19.09 17.93
N ALA A 503 -7.75 18.08 17.74
CA ALA A 503 -7.35 17.63 16.41
C ALA A 503 -8.51 16.97 15.66
N ILE A 504 -9.26 16.08 16.32
CA ILE A 504 -10.48 15.48 15.76
C ILE A 504 -11.50 16.58 15.45
N ALA A 505 -11.75 17.49 16.40
CA ALA A 505 -12.66 18.61 16.23
C ALA A 505 -12.24 19.47 15.04
N ALA A 506 -10.97 19.90 14.97
CA ALA A 506 -10.44 20.68 13.87
C ALA A 506 -10.61 19.98 12.51
N ILE A 507 -10.30 18.68 12.43
CA ILE A 507 -10.51 17.92 11.19
C ILE A 507 -12.00 17.88 10.84
N THR A 508 -12.88 17.58 11.79
CA THR A 508 -14.32 17.50 11.54
C THR A 508 -14.97 18.86 11.22
N THR A 509 -14.51 19.95 11.82
CA THR A 509 -15.04 21.30 11.58
C THR A 509 -14.54 21.89 10.27
N VAL A 510 -13.27 21.66 9.91
CA VAL A 510 -12.69 22.10 8.62
C VAL A 510 -13.40 21.43 7.45
N HIS A 511 -13.77 20.16 7.57
CA HIS A 511 -14.36 19.41 6.46
C HIS A 511 -15.89 19.45 6.45
N GLY A 512 -16.56 19.90 7.52
CA GLY A 512 -18.01 20.15 7.51
C GLY A 512 -18.90 18.90 7.39
N TYR A 513 -18.36 17.69 7.63
CA TYR A 513 -19.09 16.42 7.41
C TYR A 513 -19.47 15.72 8.73
N PRO A 514 -20.73 15.76 9.19
CA PRO A 514 -21.19 15.00 10.35
C PRO A 514 -21.53 13.53 9.99
N HIS A 515 -20.68 12.85 9.24
CA HIS A 515 -20.88 11.46 8.82
C HIS A 515 -20.43 10.47 9.92
N LEU A 516 -21.13 10.52 11.06
CA LEU A 516 -20.80 9.73 12.24
C LEU A 516 -21.06 8.24 12.04
N LEU A 517 -22.21 7.85 11.47
CA LEU A 517 -22.61 6.45 11.29
C LEU A 517 -21.96 5.85 10.03
N LEU A 518 -22.40 6.30 8.86
CA LEU A 518 -21.92 5.87 7.55
C LEU A 518 -21.12 7.00 6.88
N PRO A 519 -20.06 6.68 6.13
CA PRO A 519 -19.33 7.66 5.33
C PRO A 519 -20.18 8.14 4.13
N PRO A 520 -19.79 9.27 3.49
CA PRO A 520 -20.50 9.77 2.32
C PRO A 520 -20.50 8.75 1.17
N PRO A 521 -21.53 8.75 0.30
CA PRO A 521 -21.52 7.94 -0.90
C PRO A 521 -20.46 8.45 -1.87
N LEU A 522 -20.14 7.65 -2.89
CA LEU A 522 -19.35 8.15 -4.02
C LEU A 522 -20.14 9.22 -4.79
N PRO A 523 -19.44 10.11 -5.51
CA PRO A 523 -20.08 10.96 -6.50
C PRO A 523 -20.86 10.14 -7.52
N SER A 524 -22.02 10.63 -7.95
CA SER A 524 -22.81 9.98 -9.00
C SER A 524 -22.51 10.57 -10.36
N ALA A 525 -22.24 9.73 -11.36
CA ALA A 525 -22.07 10.18 -12.74
C ALA A 525 -23.41 10.31 -13.47
N ARG A 526 -23.59 11.36 -14.28
CA ARG A 526 -24.71 11.44 -15.23
C ARG A 526 -24.36 10.60 -16.44
N VAL A 527 -25.06 9.48 -16.58
CA VAL A 527 -24.81 8.50 -17.64
C VAL A 527 -25.97 8.42 -18.63
N THR A 528 -25.65 8.08 -19.87
CA THR A 528 -26.62 7.63 -20.86
C THR A 528 -26.48 6.14 -21.08
N THR A 529 -27.57 5.49 -21.47
CA THR A 529 -27.57 4.07 -21.85
C THR A 529 -27.28 3.94 -23.33
N ALA A 530 -26.42 3.00 -23.67
CA ALA A 530 -26.10 2.61 -25.03
C ALA A 530 -26.20 1.08 -25.16
N GLN A 531 -26.33 0.61 -26.39
CA GLN A 531 -26.46 -0.81 -26.69
C GLN A 531 -25.45 -1.17 -27.79
N MET A 532 -24.70 -2.25 -27.56
CA MET A 532 -23.77 -2.84 -28.53
C MET A 532 -24.07 -4.33 -28.59
N GLN A 533 -24.56 -4.82 -29.73
CA GLN A 533 -24.97 -6.22 -29.88
C GLN A 533 -25.95 -6.65 -28.75
N ASP A 534 -25.56 -7.62 -27.94
CA ASP A 534 -26.28 -8.17 -26.79
C ASP A 534 -25.89 -7.54 -25.43
N ILE A 535 -25.11 -6.46 -25.46
CA ILE A 535 -24.63 -5.73 -24.29
C ILE A 535 -25.38 -4.40 -24.14
N SER A 536 -26.08 -4.24 -23.02
CA SER A 536 -26.55 -2.93 -22.54
C SER A 536 -25.49 -2.36 -21.61
N TYR A 537 -24.97 -1.17 -21.91
CA TYR A 537 -23.94 -0.51 -21.11
C TYR A 537 -24.27 0.96 -20.89
N VAL A 538 -23.58 1.59 -19.96
CA VAL A 538 -23.70 3.03 -19.70
C VAL A 538 -22.38 3.73 -19.94
N HIS A 539 -22.43 5.01 -20.30
CA HIS A 539 -21.25 5.87 -20.33
C HIS A 539 -21.61 7.31 -19.92
N PRO A 540 -20.65 8.09 -19.40
CA PRO A 540 -20.88 9.49 -19.03
C PRO A 540 -21.36 10.36 -20.21
N ILE A 541 -22.23 11.34 -19.92
CA ILE A 541 -22.76 12.31 -20.90
C ILE A 541 -21.83 13.53 -21.05
N GLU A 542 -21.07 13.87 -20.01
CA GLU A 542 -20.25 15.08 -19.97
C GLU A 542 -18.94 14.89 -20.75
N VAL A 543 -18.83 15.57 -21.89
CA VAL A 543 -17.63 15.56 -22.75
C VAL A 543 -16.44 16.15 -21.97
N GLY A 544 -15.40 15.33 -21.75
CA GLY A 544 -14.14 15.75 -21.13
C GLY A 544 -13.96 15.36 -19.66
N VAL A 545 -14.96 14.71 -19.04
CA VAL A 545 -14.85 14.09 -17.70
C VAL A 545 -15.42 12.68 -17.77
N ASP A 546 -14.70 11.81 -18.48
CA ASP A 546 -15.08 10.41 -18.69
C ASP A 546 -14.85 9.61 -17.39
N LEU A 547 -15.75 9.75 -16.41
CA LEU A 547 -15.66 9.07 -15.11
C LEU A 547 -16.94 8.31 -14.82
N CYS A 548 -16.82 7.00 -14.63
CA CYS A 548 -17.92 6.12 -14.31
C CYS A 548 -18.42 6.27 -12.86
N TRP A 549 -17.53 6.55 -11.91
CA TRP A 549 -17.85 6.58 -10.48
C TRP A 549 -18.69 5.38 -10.04
N ASP A 550 -19.86 5.61 -9.44
CA ASP A 550 -20.78 4.59 -8.94
C ASP A 550 -21.73 4.01 -10.01
N ALA A 551 -21.58 4.40 -11.28
CA ALA A 551 -22.43 3.96 -12.38
C ALA A 551 -22.56 2.43 -12.44
N PRO A 552 -23.72 1.91 -12.90
CA PRO A 552 -23.94 0.48 -13.00
C PRO A 552 -22.99 -0.18 -14.00
N ASN A 553 -22.57 -1.41 -13.71
CA ASN A 553 -21.79 -2.22 -14.65
C ASN A 553 -22.70 -2.74 -15.79
N PRO A 554 -22.21 -2.81 -17.05
CA PRO A 554 -20.92 -2.31 -17.51
C PRO A 554 -20.96 -0.79 -17.75
N CYS A 555 -19.94 -0.08 -17.26
CA CYS A 555 -19.71 1.33 -17.58
C CYS A 555 -18.43 1.48 -18.40
N ALA A 556 -18.52 2.20 -19.53
CA ALA A 556 -17.42 2.54 -20.41
C ALA A 556 -17.15 4.05 -20.36
N LEU A 557 -15.94 4.47 -20.77
CA LEU A 557 -15.55 5.90 -20.79
C LEU A 557 -16.31 6.71 -21.86
N GLY A 558 -16.78 6.04 -22.90
CA GLY A 558 -17.60 6.62 -23.96
C GLY A 558 -18.31 5.51 -24.73
N PRO A 559 -18.79 5.78 -25.95
CA PRO A 559 -19.20 4.73 -26.87
C PRO A 559 -18.08 3.68 -27.04
N LEU A 560 -18.43 2.40 -27.05
CA LEU A 560 -17.43 1.33 -27.25
C LEU A 560 -16.78 1.50 -28.63
N GLU A 561 -15.45 1.51 -28.67
CA GLU A 561 -14.67 1.81 -29.88
C GLU A 561 -14.61 0.62 -30.85
N TRP A 562 -14.78 -0.61 -30.34
CA TRP A 562 -14.77 -1.83 -31.11
C TRP A 562 -16.05 -2.64 -30.89
N GLU A 563 -16.42 -3.46 -31.87
CA GLU A 563 -17.60 -4.32 -31.74
C GLU A 563 -17.35 -5.43 -30.71
N VAL A 564 -18.13 -5.43 -29.63
CA VAL A 564 -18.07 -6.41 -28.54
C VAL A 564 -19.40 -7.14 -28.43
N ARG A 565 -19.37 -8.44 -28.12
CA ARG A 565 -20.53 -9.23 -27.71
C ARG A 565 -20.25 -10.01 -26.42
N LEU A 566 -21.30 -10.54 -25.78
CA LEU A 566 -21.12 -11.46 -24.65
C LEU A 566 -20.52 -12.78 -25.14
N ARG A 567 -19.46 -13.22 -24.47
CA ARG A 567 -18.79 -14.50 -24.75
C ARG A 567 -19.64 -15.70 -24.33
N GLN A 568 -20.43 -15.57 -23.26
CA GLN A 568 -21.39 -16.60 -22.81
C GLN A 568 -22.72 -15.95 -22.42
N PRO A 569 -23.63 -15.72 -23.38
CA PRO A 569 -24.87 -14.95 -23.15
C PRO A 569 -25.75 -15.51 -22.02
N ASN A 570 -25.77 -16.83 -21.85
CA ASN A 570 -26.53 -17.50 -20.77
C ASN A 570 -26.03 -17.17 -19.35
N ARG A 571 -24.82 -16.61 -19.20
CA ARG A 571 -24.25 -16.18 -17.92
C ARG A 571 -24.27 -14.65 -17.74
N GLY A 572 -24.85 -13.91 -18.69
CA GLY A 572 -24.83 -12.45 -18.70
C GLY A 572 -23.40 -11.90 -18.64
N LEU A 573 -23.20 -10.81 -17.90
CA LEU A 573 -21.89 -10.15 -17.75
C LEU A 573 -20.81 -11.06 -17.16
N ALA A 574 -21.19 -12.05 -16.33
CA ALA A 574 -20.24 -13.03 -15.78
C ALA A 574 -19.65 -13.96 -16.86
N GLY A 575 -20.30 -14.05 -18.02
CA GLY A 575 -19.86 -14.85 -19.16
C GLY A 575 -18.62 -14.30 -19.88
N GLY A 576 -18.31 -13.03 -19.65
CA GLY A 576 -17.21 -12.32 -20.28
C GLY A 576 -17.60 -11.70 -21.63
N PHE A 577 -16.61 -11.05 -22.24
CA PHE A 577 -16.74 -10.26 -23.45
C PHE A 577 -15.75 -10.75 -24.51
N GLU A 578 -16.12 -10.65 -25.77
CA GLU A 578 -15.23 -10.93 -26.90
C GLU A 578 -15.51 -9.98 -28.07
N ARG A 579 -14.49 -9.76 -28.89
CA ARG A 579 -14.57 -8.96 -30.11
C ARG A 579 -15.39 -9.70 -31.16
N VAL A 580 -16.21 -8.96 -31.91
CA VAL A 580 -16.79 -9.44 -33.16
C VAL A 580 -15.77 -9.22 -34.26
N LEU A 581 -15.31 -10.30 -34.90
CA LEU A 581 -14.39 -10.18 -36.01
C LEU A 581 -15.16 -9.75 -37.28
N PRO A 582 -14.54 -8.96 -38.18
CA PRO A 582 -15.23 -8.43 -39.38
C PRO A 582 -15.84 -9.46 -40.34
N ASN A 583 -15.60 -10.76 -40.11
CA ASN A 583 -16.02 -11.87 -40.97
C ASN A 583 -17.01 -12.84 -40.27
N GLU A 584 -17.58 -12.47 -39.12
CA GLU A 584 -18.62 -13.27 -38.42
C GLU A 584 -20.04 -12.77 -38.65
#